data_AF-A0A3M1AHD7-F1
#
_entry.id   AF-A0A3M1AHD7-F1
#
_cell.length_a   1.000
_cell.length_b   1.000
_cell.length_c   1.000
_cell.angle_alpha   90.00
_cell.angle_beta   90.00
_cell.angle_gamma   90.00
#
_symmetry.space_group_name_H-M   'P 1'
#
loop_
_entity.id
_entity.type
_entity.pdbx_description
1 polymer ?
#
loop_
_entity_poly.entity_id
_entity_poly.type
_entity_poly.pdbx_seq_one_letter_code
_entity_poly.pdbx_strand_id
1 'polypeptide(L)'
;VHNITGMGIPAGVTLIVGGGYHGKSTLLKALERGVYPHIPGDGREYVVTLPDAVKIRAEDGRRVEQVDISPFITNLPFGQNTKSFCTDDASGSTSQAANIMEALEAGARLLLVDEDTSATNFMVRDARMQALVHKQFEPITPFLDRVRQLYESLGVSTILVMGGCGDYLDVADTVIMMRNYLPVDITEEARKVAQSLPTRRRQEVSSDFSLKVSRIPLPESFDPSRGKRPIKIDAKALDLILFGTDPIDLRYVEQLVDISQTRAVGYAINLACKKFMDGRTPLPAILDALENYLNEHGLDVLDPFRRGEQHPGNFARPRRFEIAAAINRLRTLRMHQTGVEK
;
A
#
# COMPACT_ATOMS: atom_id res chain seq x y z
N VAL A 1 10.33 -32.97 -8.61
CA VAL A 1 10.52 -32.48 -7.24
C VAL A 1 9.14 -32.46 -6.61
N HIS A 2 8.80 -33.39 -5.71
CA HIS A 2 9.42 -33.62 -4.40
C HIS A 2 9.06 -32.50 -3.42
N ASN A 3 8.85 -32.86 -2.15
CA ASN A 3 8.50 -31.92 -1.09
C ASN A 3 9.48 -30.74 -1.02
N ILE A 4 8.95 -29.54 -0.85
CA ILE A 4 9.72 -28.31 -0.60
C ILE A 4 9.58 -27.96 0.88
N THR A 5 10.69 -27.62 1.53
CA THR A 5 10.72 -27.17 2.92
C THR A 5 11.29 -25.77 2.99
N GLY A 6 10.71 -24.91 3.81
CA GLY A 6 11.16 -23.53 3.97
C GLY A 6 10.56 -22.89 5.22
N MET A 7 10.90 -21.62 5.43
CA MET A 7 10.35 -20.81 6.51
C MET A 7 8.92 -20.39 6.16
N GLY A 8 7.94 -20.80 6.98
CA GLY A 8 6.58 -20.28 6.93
C GLY A 8 6.42 -19.10 7.87
N ILE A 9 5.98 -17.94 7.37
CA ILE A 9 5.66 -16.78 8.20
C ILE A 9 4.15 -16.83 8.51
N PRO A 10 3.73 -16.94 9.80
CA PRO A 10 2.32 -17.04 10.16
C PRO A 10 1.60 -15.69 9.98
N ALA A 11 0.27 -15.72 10.00
CA ALA A 11 -0.56 -14.51 10.06
C ALA A 11 -0.33 -13.75 11.38
N GLY A 12 -0.47 -12.42 11.33
CA GLY A 12 -0.25 -11.53 12.48
C GLY A 12 0.75 -10.42 12.18
N VAL A 13 1.42 -9.94 13.23
CA VAL A 13 2.48 -8.92 13.16
C VAL A 13 3.83 -9.63 13.25
N THR A 14 4.58 -9.63 12.15
CA THR A 14 5.93 -10.20 12.09
C THR A 14 6.97 -9.08 11.98
N LEU A 15 7.99 -9.15 12.82
CA LEU A 15 9.15 -8.27 12.73
C LEU A 15 10.33 -8.99 12.09
N ILE A 16 11.01 -8.32 11.17
CA ILE A 16 12.30 -8.74 10.63
C ILE A 16 13.36 -7.79 11.20
N VAL A 17 14.16 -8.28 12.13
CA VAL A 17 15.14 -7.49 12.90
C VAL A 17 16.58 -7.91 12.60
N GLY A 18 17.56 -7.16 13.11
CA GLY A 18 18.99 -7.47 12.96
C GLY A 18 19.83 -6.24 12.59
N GLY A 19 21.15 -6.39 12.64
CA GLY A 19 22.10 -5.32 12.31
C GLY A 19 21.97 -4.83 10.86
N GLY A 20 22.56 -3.66 10.58
CA GLY A 20 22.72 -3.17 9.20
C GLY A 20 23.52 -4.15 8.35
N TYR A 21 23.11 -4.36 7.09
CA TYR A 21 23.76 -5.29 6.14
C TYR A 21 23.63 -6.80 6.43
N HIS A 22 22.75 -7.23 7.35
CA HIS A 22 22.52 -8.67 7.60
C HIS A 22 21.43 -9.31 6.71
N GLY A 23 20.84 -8.56 5.77
CA GLY A 23 19.87 -9.09 4.77
C GLY A 23 18.39 -8.84 5.04
N LYS A 24 18.02 -7.94 5.97
CA LYS A 24 16.62 -7.63 6.29
C LYS A 24 15.80 -7.15 5.09
N SER A 25 16.23 -6.05 4.46
CA SER A 25 15.53 -5.50 3.30
C SER A 25 15.61 -6.42 2.08
N THR A 26 16.64 -7.27 1.98
CA THR A 26 16.71 -8.32 0.94
C THR A 26 15.60 -9.35 1.12
N LEU A 27 15.38 -9.83 2.34
CA LEU A 27 14.27 -10.73 2.65
C LEU A 27 12.91 -10.05 2.37
N LEU A 28 12.71 -8.83 2.85
CA LEU A 28 11.46 -8.09 2.60
C LEU A 28 11.21 -7.85 1.11
N LYS A 29 12.26 -7.53 0.34
CA LYS A 29 12.15 -7.34 -1.12
C LYS A 29 11.83 -8.65 -1.85
N ALA A 30 12.31 -9.79 -1.35
CA ALA A 30 11.90 -11.08 -1.88
C ALA A 30 10.41 -11.35 -1.61
N LEU A 31 9.92 -11.05 -0.39
CA LEU A 31 8.51 -11.16 -0.03
C LEU A 31 7.62 -10.19 -0.84
N GLU A 32 8.08 -8.96 -1.07
CA GLU A 32 7.41 -7.96 -1.91
C GLU A 32 7.19 -8.48 -3.34
N ARG A 33 8.19 -9.16 -3.91
CA ARG A 33 8.12 -9.74 -5.25
C ARG A 33 7.45 -11.11 -5.29
N GLY A 34 7.30 -11.78 -4.15
CA GLY A 34 6.64 -13.09 -4.02
C GLY A 34 5.15 -13.09 -4.39
N VAL A 35 4.58 -11.94 -4.73
CA VAL A 35 3.26 -11.79 -5.36
C VAL A 35 3.26 -12.19 -6.85
N TYR A 36 4.45 -12.35 -7.45
CA TYR A 36 4.64 -12.82 -8.82
C TYR A 36 5.35 -14.18 -8.84
N PRO A 37 4.98 -15.07 -9.76
CA PRO A 37 5.83 -16.21 -10.12
C PRO A 37 7.17 -15.71 -10.67
N HIS A 38 8.26 -16.38 -10.31
CA HIS A 38 9.59 -16.12 -10.86
C HIS A 38 10.01 -17.26 -11.79
N ILE A 39 10.88 -16.94 -12.75
CA ILE A 39 11.43 -17.94 -13.69
C ILE A 39 12.34 -18.94 -12.96
N PRO A 40 12.48 -20.18 -13.45
CA PRO A 40 13.43 -21.14 -12.88
C PRO A 40 14.87 -20.59 -12.86
N GLY A 41 15.57 -20.76 -11.73
CA GLY A 41 16.95 -20.29 -11.57
C GLY A 41 17.10 -18.82 -11.14
N ASP A 42 15.99 -18.11 -10.89
CA ASP A 42 16.01 -16.75 -10.34
C ASP A 42 16.51 -16.70 -8.87
N GLY A 43 16.32 -17.78 -8.12
CA GLY A 43 16.59 -17.88 -6.68
C GLY A 43 15.36 -17.59 -5.80
N ARG A 44 14.29 -17.00 -6.37
CA ARG A 44 13.03 -16.69 -5.66
C ARG A 44 11.83 -17.47 -6.21
N GLU A 45 12.03 -18.45 -7.09
CA GLU A 45 10.96 -19.24 -7.72
C GLU A 45 10.03 -19.97 -6.73
N TYR A 46 10.48 -20.19 -5.49
CA TYR A 46 9.67 -20.77 -4.41
C TYR A 46 9.45 -19.81 -3.23
N VAL A 47 9.77 -18.52 -3.41
CA VAL A 47 9.43 -17.47 -2.44
C VAL A 47 8.07 -16.91 -2.83
N VAL A 48 7.05 -17.27 -2.06
CA VAL A 48 5.66 -16.88 -2.31
C VAL A 48 5.13 -16.02 -1.18
N THR A 49 4.30 -15.06 -1.54
CA THR A 49 3.60 -14.17 -0.62
C THR A 49 2.12 -14.14 -1.01
N LEU A 50 1.27 -13.64 -0.12
CA LEU A 50 -0.13 -13.42 -0.44
C LEU A 50 -0.27 -12.53 -1.70
N PRO A 51 -1.17 -12.87 -2.65
CA PRO A 51 -1.33 -12.10 -3.89
C PRO A 51 -1.81 -10.65 -3.64
N ASP A 52 -2.43 -10.42 -2.48
CA ASP A 52 -2.93 -9.14 -1.97
C ASP A 52 -2.00 -8.48 -0.94
N ALA A 53 -0.71 -8.82 -1.00
CA ALA A 53 0.32 -8.11 -0.26
C ALA A 53 0.72 -6.80 -0.95
N VAL A 54 0.76 -5.73 -0.17
CA VAL A 54 1.09 -4.37 -0.64
C VAL A 54 2.27 -3.80 0.14
N LYS A 55 3.27 -3.30 -0.58
CA LYS A 55 4.39 -2.53 0.00
C LYS A 55 3.92 -1.12 0.34
N ILE A 56 4.08 -0.75 1.60
CA ILE A 56 3.78 0.57 2.13
C ILE A 56 5.09 1.31 2.40
N ARG A 57 5.12 2.59 2.02
CA ARG A 57 6.19 3.54 2.29
C ARG A 57 5.66 4.97 2.32
N ALA A 58 6.49 5.90 2.80
CA ALA A 58 6.22 7.33 2.69
C ALA A 58 6.48 7.83 1.26
N GLU A 59 5.72 8.85 0.86
CA GLU A 59 5.73 9.44 -0.46
C GLU A 59 5.47 10.95 -0.36
N ASP A 60 6.52 11.72 -0.07
CA ASP A 60 6.41 13.19 0.03
C ASP A 60 5.99 13.81 -1.31
N GLY A 61 5.04 14.74 -1.26
CA GLY A 61 4.59 15.54 -2.40
C GLY A 61 3.55 14.91 -3.32
N ARG A 62 3.05 13.70 -3.01
CA ARG A 62 1.91 13.14 -3.75
C ARG A 62 0.60 13.83 -3.40
N ARG A 63 -0.33 13.76 -4.35
CA ARG A 63 -1.73 14.11 -4.11
C ARG A 63 -2.42 13.04 -3.26
N VAL A 64 -3.38 13.48 -2.46
CA VAL A 64 -4.38 12.64 -1.79
C VAL A 64 -5.74 13.27 -2.02
N GLU A 65 -6.74 12.45 -2.36
CA GLU A 65 -8.12 12.92 -2.62
C GLU A 65 -9.11 12.10 -1.78
N GLN A 66 -9.79 12.77 -0.86
CA GLN A 66 -10.92 12.27 -0.08
C GLN A 66 -10.62 10.97 0.69
N VAL A 67 -9.43 10.84 1.26
CA VAL A 67 -9.06 9.66 2.07
C VAL A 67 -9.35 9.93 3.55
N ASP A 68 -9.99 8.97 4.23
CA ASP A 68 -10.10 9.02 5.68
C ASP A 68 -8.78 8.56 6.31
N ILE A 69 -7.95 9.52 6.71
CA ILE A 69 -6.70 9.26 7.45
C ILE A 69 -6.87 9.46 8.95
N SER A 70 -8.09 9.69 9.44
CA SER A 70 -8.38 9.90 10.86
C SER A 70 -7.96 8.78 11.81
N PRO A 71 -7.84 7.49 11.38
CA PRO A 71 -7.26 6.46 12.23
C PRO A 71 -5.81 6.76 12.67
N PHE A 72 -5.06 7.49 11.85
CA PHE A 72 -3.66 7.81 12.09
C PHE A 72 -3.42 9.28 12.38
N ILE A 73 -4.21 10.20 11.83
CA ILE A 73 -3.92 11.63 11.88
C ILE A 73 -5.19 12.38 12.27
N THR A 74 -5.11 13.13 13.35
CA THR A 74 -6.22 13.92 13.91
C THR A 74 -5.79 15.38 14.04
N ASN A 75 -6.72 16.33 14.06
CA ASN A 75 -6.43 17.73 14.43
C ASN A 75 -5.28 18.38 13.65
N LEU A 76 -5.27 18.23 12.33
CA LEU A 76 -4.27 18.89 11.49
C LEU A 76 -4.34 20.42 11.65
N PRO A 77 -3.20 21.13 11.48
CA PRO A 77 -3.18 22.59 11.45
C PRO A 77 -4.20 23.15 10.44
N PHE A 78 -4.74 24.33 10.74
CA PHE A 78 -5.75 25.02 9.91
C PHE A 78 -7.09 24.29 9.78
N GLY A 79 -7.36 23.29 10.63
CA GLY A 79 -8.67 22.62 10.68
C GLY A 79 -8.96 21.74 9.46
N GLN A 80 -7.92 21.22 8.80
CA GLN A 80 -8.10 20.30 7.68
C GLN A 80 -8.85 19.04 8.13
N ASN A 81 -9.84 18.63 7.33
CA ASN A 81 -10.65 17.47 7.65
C ASN A 81 -9.86 16.18 7.37
N THR A 82 -9.57 15.41 8.42
CA THR A 82 -8.83 14.14 8.31
C THR A 82 -9.71 12.95 7.93
N LYS A 83 -11.05 13.07 8.07
CA LYS A 83 -12.00 12.05 7.60
C LYS A 83 -12.19 12.10 6.07
N SER A 84 -11.95 13.27 5.47
CA SER A 84 -12.09 13.51 4.04
C SER A 84 -10.87 14.25 3.50
N PHE A 85 -9.68 13.72 3.79
CA PHE A 85 -8.43 14.44 3.60
C PHE A 85 -8.09 14.62 2.12
N CYS A 86 -7.78 15.86 1.75
CA CYS A 86 -7.33 16.24 0.42
C CYS A 86 -6.08 17.10 0.52
N THR A 87 -5.09 16.86 -0.34
CA THR A 87 -3.91 17.72 -0.51
C THR A 87 -3.27 17.46 -1.87
N ASP A 88 -2.63 18.47 -2.45
CA ASP A 88 -1.77 18.33 -3.63
C ASP A 88 -0.29 18.08 -3.30
N ASP A 89 0.05 18.18 -2.01
CA ASP A 89 1.41 18.12 -1.45
C ASP A 89 1.37 17.45 -0.06
N ALA A 90 1.28 16.12 -0.02
CA ALA A 90 1.28 15.36 1.23
C ALA A 90 2.68 15.29 1.85
N SER A 91 2.76 15.36 3.19
CA SER A 91 3.99 15.06 3.92
C SER A 91 4.18 13.55 4.09
N GLY A 92 5.34 13.11 4.60
CA GLY A 92 5.68 11.69 4.70
C GLY A 92 4.68 10.90 5.54
N SER A 93 4.23 11.48 6.65
CA SER A 93 3.25 10.83 7.54
C SER A 93 1.85 10.79 6.92
N THR A 94 1.39 11.89 6.28
CA THR A 94 0.05 11.93 5.68
C THR A 94 -0.03 11.09 4.42
N SER A 95 1.04 11.06 3.61
CA SER A 95 1.16 10.18 2.45
C SER A 95 1.21 8.71 2.85
N GLN A 96 1.97 8.35 3.90
CA GLN A 96 2.03 6.97 4.38
C GLN A 96 0.71 6.51 5.00
N ALA A 97 0.04 7.38 5.78
CA ALA A 97 -1.31 7.12 6.28
C ALA A 97 -2.29 6.88 5.13
N ALA A 98 -2.29 7.77 4.13
CA ALA A 98 -3.13 7.62 2.94
C ALA A 98 -2.83 6.32 2.19
N ASN A 99 -1.55 5.98 2.01
CA ASN A 99 -1.12 4.74 1.34
C ASN A 99 -1.68 3.48 2.02
N ILE A 100 -1.66 3.43 3.36
CA ILE A 100 -2.26 2.33 4.13
C ILE A 100 -3.77 2.28 3.89
N MET A 101 -4.47 3.40 4.05
CA MET A 101 -5.94 3.45 3.91
C MET A 101 -6.40 3.08 2.49
N GLU A 102 -5.65 3.51 1.48
CA GLU A 102 -5.89 3.17 0.07
C GLU A 102 -5.63 1.69 -0.23
N ALA A 103 -4.57 1.11 0.34
CA ALA A 103 -4.28 -0.32 0.20
C ALA A 103 -5.36 -1.18 0.84
N LEU A 104 -5.82 -0.78 2.03
CA LEU A 104 -6.92 -1.43 2.75
C LEU A 104 -8.23 -1.34 1.96
N GLU A 105 -8.58 -0.16 1.43
CA GLU A 105 -9.75 0.02 0.56
C GLU A 105 -9.66 -0.87 -0.69
N ALA A 106 -8.48 -1.01 -1.29
CA ALA A 106 -8.26 -1.88 -2.44
C ALA A 106 -8.32 -3.40 -2.10
N GLY A 107 -8.40 -3.76 -0.81
CA GLY A 107 -8.55 -5.14 -0.33
C GLY A 107 -7.25 -5.83 0.11
N ALA A 108 -6.22 -5.07 0.50
CA ALA A 108 -4.95 -5.66 0.94
C ALA A 108 -5.12 -6.46 2.24
N ARG A 109 -4.54 -7.68 2.29
CA ARG A 109 -4.54 -8.53 3.50
C ARG A 109 -3.17 -8.66 4.16
N LEU A 110 -2.13 -8.13 3.52
CA LEU A 110 -0.79 -8.06 4.07
C LEU A 110 -0.13 -6.73 3.72
N LEU A 111 0.33 -6.01 4.74
CA LEU A 111 1.14 -4.81 4.58
C LEU A 111 2.62 -5.17 4.78
N LEU A 112 3.45 -4.81 3.82
CA LEU A 112 4.91 -4.93 3.91
C LEU A 112 5.48 -3.55 4.17
N VAL A 113 6.25 -3.38 5.24
CA VAL A 113 6.75 -2.07 5.66
C VAL A 113 8.25 -2.16 5.95
N ASP A 114 9.01 -1.15 5.51
CA ASP A 114 10.43 -1.00 5.84
C ASP A 114 10.65 0.32 6.58
N GLU A 115 11.26 0.26 7.77
CA GLU A 115 11.58 1.43 8.60
C GLU A 115 12.39 2.47 7.80
N ASP A 116 13.32 2.01 6.95
CA ASP A 116 14.22 2.89 6.17
C ASP A 116 13.50 3.73 5.09
N THR A 117 12.28 3.34 4.71
CA THR A 117 11.47 4.05 3.69
C THR A 117 10.18 4.63 4.26
N SER A 118 10.02 4.60 5.58
CA SER A 118 8.86 5.10 6.30
C SER A 118 9.12 6.46 6.93
N ALA A 119 8.07 7.21 7.22
CA ALA A 119 8.17 8.44 7.99
C ALA A 119 8.37 8.11 9.47
N THR A 120 9.52 8.48 10.06
CA THR A 120 9.88 8.10 11.44
C THR A 120 8.82 8.52 12.47
N ASN A 121 8.30 9.74 12.34
CA ASN A 121 7.25 10.29 13.21
C ASN A 121 5.89 9.59 13.05
N PHE A 122 5.67 8.88 11.93
CA PHE A 122 4.51 8.03 11.73
C PHE A 122 4.72 6.65 12.38
N MET A 123 5.94 6.12 12.34
CA MET A 123 6.21 4.76 12.82
C MET A 123 6.17 4.64 14.34
N VAL A 124 6.73 5.60 15.07
CA VAL A 124 6.84 5.52 16.53
C VAL A 124 6.84 6.89 17.16
N ARG A 125 6.42 6.93 18.43
CA ARG A 125 6.56 8.09 19.30
C ARG A 125 6.93 7.62 20.69
N ASP A 126 8.18 7.80 21.11
CA ASP A 126 8.66 7.23 22.38
C ASP A 126 8.04 7.89 23.64
N ALA A 127 8.26 7.27 24.80
CA ALA A 127 7.72 7.76 26.08
C ALA A 127 8.28 9.16 26.48
N ARG A 128 9.47 9.54 25.99
CA ARG A 128 10.08 10.85 26.30
C ARG A 128 9.36 11.95 25.52
N MET A 129 9.09 11.71 24.25
CA MET A 129 8.33 12.62 23.40
C MET A 129 6.88 12.73 23.84
N GLN A 130 6.27 11.64 24.32
CA GLN A 130 4.95 11.69 24.96
C GLN A 130 4.93 12.53 26.24
N ALA A 131 6.01 12.51 27.02
CA ALA A 131 6.13 13.33 28.23
C ALA A 131 6.43 14.81 27.92
N LEU A 132 7.19 15.09 26.85
CA LEU A 132 7.59 16.44 26.46
C LEU A 132 6.46 17.18 25.71
N VAL A 133 5.80 16.50 24.78
CA VAL A 133 4.76 17.09 23.93
C VAL A 133 3.43 16.43 24.26
N HIS A 134 2.47 17.20 24.78
CA HIS A 134 1.16 16.66 25.12
C HIS A 134 0.44 16.16 23.85
N LYS A 135 -0.35 15.06 23.96
CA LYS A 135 -1.07 14.46 22.82
C LYS A 135 -1.94 15.46 22.05
N GLN A 136 -2.52 16.45 22.72
CA GLN A 136 -3.33 17.50 22.07
C GLN A 136 -2.57 18.33 21.03
N PHE A 137 -1.23 18.36 21.09
CA PHE A 137 -0.36 19.04 20.14
C PHE A 137 0.35 18.07 19.17
N GLU A 138 0.10 16.77 19.31
CA GLU A 138 0.61 15.73 18.42
C GLU A 138 -0.54 15.11 17.61
N PRO A 139 -0.75 15.56 16.37
CA PRO A 139 -1.85 15.09 15.53
C PRO A 139 -1.72 13.61 15.16
N ILE A 140 -0.50 13.06 15.15
CA ILE A 140 -0.21 11.72 14.67
C ILE A 140 -0.41 10.68 15.79
N THR A 141 -1.20 9.65 15.49
CA THR A 141 -1.24 8.39 16.23
C THR A 141 -0.31 7.42 15.51
N PRO A 142 0.76 6.94 16.17
CA PRO A 142 1.80 6.17 15.51
C PRO A 142 1.27 4.83 14.98
N PHE A 143 1.87 4.33 13.90
CA PHE A 143 1.51 3.03 13.29
C PHE A 143 1.59 1.89 14.30
N LEU A 144 2.56 1.94 15.21
CA LEU A 144 2.74 1.00 16.31
C LEU A 144 1.47 0.82 17.16
N ASP A 145 0.72 1.89 17.36
CA ASP A 145 -0.50 1.86 18.16
C ASP A 145 -1.68 1.21 17.40
N ARG A 146 -1.61 1.15 16.06
CA ARG A 146 -2.66 0.63 15.18
C ARG A 146 -2.36 -0.74 14.57
N VAL A 147 -1.09 -1.15 14.48
CA VAL A 147 -0.68 -2.38 13.77
C VAL A 147 -1.36 -3.63 14.33
N ARG A 148 -1.56 -3.70 15.65
CA ARG A 148 -2.29 -4.81 16.29
C ARG A 148 -3.78 -4.81 15.91
N GLN A 149 -4.42 -3.64 15.90
CA GLN A 149 -5.83 -3.51 15.53
C GLN A 149 -6.08 -3.85 14.05
N LEU A 150 -5.13 -3.57 13.16
CA LEU A 150 -5.24 -4.02 11.75
C LEU A 150 -5.42 -5.53 11.65
N TYR A 151 -4.66 -6.28 12.46
CA TYR A 151 -4.79 -7.74 12.49
C TYR A 151 -6.06 -8.19 13.21
N GLU A 152 -6.30 -7.70 14.43
CA GLU A 152 -7.42 -8.17 15.26
C GLU A 152 -8.80 -7.76 14.71
N SER A 153 -8.92 -6.55 14.15
CA SER A 153 -10.20 -6.00 13.68
C SER A 153 -10.45 -6.28 12.20
N LEU A 154 -9.40 -6.31 11.36
CA LEU A 154 -9.55 -6.45 9.90
C LEU A 154 -8.93 -7.73 9.33
N GLY A 155 -8.23 -8.53 10.14
CA GLY A 155 -7.53 -9.73 9.67
C GLY A 155 -6.32 -9.41 8.77
N VAL A 156 -5.83 -8.17 8.78
CA VAL A 156 -4.73 -7.71 7.92
C VAL A 156 -3.41 -7.91 8.65
N SER A 157 -2.56 -8.78 8.11
CA SER A 157 -1.23 -9.06 8.66
C SER A 157 -0.23 -7.96 8.29
N THR A 158 0.85 -7.84 9.05
CA THR A 158 1.93 -6.89 8.77
C THR A 158 3.28 -7.59 8.91
N ILE A 159 4.16 -7.42 7.91
CA ILE A 159 5.58 -7.76 8.02
C ILE A 159 6.38 -6.46 8.00
N LEU A 160 7.13 -6.22 9.05
CA LEU A 160 7.84 -4.96 9.28
C LEU A 160 9.33 -5.21 9.47
N VAL A 161 10.16 -4.63 8.60
CA VAL A 161 11.62 -4.58 8.81
C VAL A 161 11.93 -3.45 9.80
N MET A 162 12.63 -3.80 10.88
CA MET A 162 13.05 -2.87 11.93
C MET A 162 14.55 -2.99 12.21
N GLY A 163 15.18 -1.87 12.55
CA GLY A 163 16.57 -1.78 12.97
C GLY A 163 16.83 -0.77 14.09
N GLY A 164 15.96 0.23 14.26
CA GLY A 164 16.18 1.33 15.21
C GLY A 164 15.25 1.33 16.43
N CYS A 165 14.04 0.79 16.32
CA CYS A 165 13.01 0.90 17.35
C CYS A 165 12.58 -0.46 17.93
N GLY A 166 12.72 -0.60 19.25
CA GLY A 166 12.33 -1.80 20.01
C GLY A 166 10.88 -1.82 20.49
N ASP A 167 10.14 -0.71 20.38
CA ASP A 167 8.79 -0.63 20.93
C ASP A 167 7.78 -1.55 20.22
N TYR A 168 8.08 -1.97 18.98
CA TYR A 168 7.26 -2.93 18.24
C TYR A 168 7.32 -4.35 18.82
N LEU A 169 8.29 -4.67 19.68
CA LEU A 169 8.36 -5.97 20.34
C LEU A 169 7.12 -6.25 21.21
N ASP A 170 6.46 -5.21 21.73
CA ASP A 170 5.26 -5.31 22.56
C ASP A 170 4.04 -5.85 21.79
N VAL A 171 4.03 -5.70 20.46
CA VAL A 171 2.88 -6.02 19.59
C VAL A 171 3.18 -7.09 18.54
N ALA A 172 4.38 -7.67 18.56
CA ALA A 172 4.81 -8.67 17.59
C ALA A 172 4.34 -10.08 17.97
N ASP A 173 3.81 -10.83 17.00
CA ASP A 173 3.50 -12.25 17.13
C ASP A 173 4.73 -13.11 16.85
N THR A 174 5.55 -12.70 15.88
CA THR A 174 6.76 -13.39 15.43
C THR A 174 7.90 -12.40 15.25
N VAL A 175 9.10 -12.75 15.70
CA VAL A 175 10.31 -11.93 15.51
C VAL A 175 11.41 -12.78 14.87
N ILE A 176 11.74 -12.42 13.62
CA ILE A 176 12.77 -13.08 12.82
C ILE A 176 14.01 -12.19 12.81
N MET A 177 15.10 -12.64 13.40
CA MET A 177 16.38 -11.97 13.33
C MET A 177 17.18 -12.45 12.12
N MET A 178 17.57 -11.51 11.26
CA MET A 178 18.56 -11.74 10.22
C MET A 178 19.97 -11.58 10.81
N ARG A 179 20.77 -12.65 10.76
CA ARG A 179 22.17 -12.64 11.18
C ARG A 179 23.02 -13.38 10.16
N ASN A 180 23.95 -12.66 9.51
CA ASN A 180 24.83 -13.19 8.48
C ASN A 180 24.02 -13.85 7.35
N TYR A 181 22.95 -13.16 6.92
CA TYR A 181 22.03 -13.60 5.86
C TYR A 181 21.21 -14.86 6.19
N LEU A 182 21.18 -15.28 7.46
CA LEU A 182 20.36 -16.39 7.93
C LEU A 182 19.22 -15.89 8.83
N PRO A 183 17.96 -16.31 8.58
CA PRO A 183 16.83 -16.01 9.46
C PRO A 183 16.87 -16.92 10.70
N VAL A 184 16.61 -16.34 11.87
CA VAL A 184 16.49 -17.05 13.15
C VAL A 184 15.24 -16.56 13.85
N ASP A 185 14.34 -17.47 14.23
CA ASP A 185 13.22 -17.12 15.10
C ASP A 185 13.75 -16.83 16.50
N ILE A 186 13.53 -15.60 16.96
CA ILE A 186 13.92 -15.11 18.30
C ILE A 186 12.71 -14.58 19.07
N THR A 187 11.51 -15.08 18.76
CA THR A 187 10.26 -14.58 19.32
C THR A 187 10.23 -14.65 20.85
N GLU A 188 10.73 -15.74 21.43
CA GLU A 188 10.78 -15.90 22.90
C GLU A 188 11.78 -14.96 23.56
N GLU A 189 12.95 -14.77 22.96
CA GLU A 189 13.96 -13.82 23.41
C GLU A 189 13.43 -12.38 23.34
N ALA A 190 12.75 -12.03 22.24
CA ALA A 190 12.13 -10.72 22.06
C ALA A 190 11.08 -10.43 23.14
N ARG A 191 10.23 -11.42 23.47
CA ARG A 191 9.24 -11.31 24.57
C ARG A 191 9.92 -11.07 25.92
N LYS A 192 11.01 -11.78 26.21
CA LYS A 192 11.77 -11.57 27.46
C LYS A 192 12.36 -10.16 27.53
N VAL A 193 12.91 -9.65 26.42
CA VAL A 193 13.45 -8.29 26.35
C VAL A 193 12.34 -7.26 26.63
N ALA A 194 11.21 -7.34 25.92
CA ALA A 194 10.06 -6.45 26.11
C ALA A 194 9.56 -6.43 27.58
N GLN A 195 9.50 -7.60 28.23
CA GLN A 195 9.12 -7.69 29.64
C GLN A 195 10.16 -7.08 30.59
N SER A 196 11.45 -7.27 30.31
CA SER A 196 12.54 -6.76 31.15
C SER A 196 12.78 -5.25 30.99
N LEU A 197 12.47 -4.69 29.83
CA LEU A 197 12.67 -3.29 29.46
C LEU A 197 11.35 -2.70 28.92
N PRO A 198 10.37 -2.45 29.80
CA PRO A 198 9.09 -1.92 29.37
C PRO A 198 9.25 -0.52 28.77
N THR A 199 8.57 -0.28 27.65
CA THR A 199 8.61 0.99 26.89
C THR A 199 8.12 2.18 27.71
N ARG A 200 7.27 1.95 28.72
CA ARG A 200 6.55 2.97 29.51
C ARG A 200 5.73 3.95 28.65
N ARG A 201 5.50 3.62 27.38
CA ARG A 201 4.59 4.35 26.52
C ARG A 201 3.17 4.27 27.04
N ARG A 202 2.39 5.27 26.68
CA ARG A 202 0.93 5.20 26.73
C ARG A 202 0.42 4.91 25.32
N GLN A 203 -0.51 3.97 25.19
CA GLN A 203 -1.21 3.77 23.94
C GLN A 203 -2.06 5.01 23.64
N GLU A 204 -1.93 5.57 22.45
CA GLU A 204 -2.61 6.81 22.04
C GLU A 204 -3.91 6.54 21.27
N VAL A 205 -4.28 5.27 21.12
CA VAL A 205 -5.55 4.88 20.51
C VAL A 205 -6.70 5.06 21.50
N SER A 206 -7.74 5.77 21.05
CA SER A 206 -9.01 5.86 21.77
C SER A 206 -10.18 5.20 21.04
N SER A 207 -10.00 4.76 19.78
CA SER A 207 -11.08 4.30 18.91
C SER A 207 -10.79 2.96 18.23
N ASP A 208 -11.85 2.21 17.92
CA ASP A 208 -11.79 1.04 17.07
C ASP A 208 -11.29 1.40 15.66
N PHE A 209 -10.58 0.47 15.03
CA PHE A 209 -10.16 0.61 13.64
C PHE A 209 -11.28 0.07 12.73
N SER A 210 -11.86 0.93 11.89
CA SER A 210 -12.94 0.53 10.98
C SER A 210 -12.84 1.21 9.62
N LEU A 211 -13.16 0.45 8.56
CA LEU A 211 -13.25 0.94 7.18
C LEU A 211 -14.71 1.24 6.85
N LYS A 212 -15.27 2.30 7.45
CA LYS A 212 -16.70 2.64 7.27
C LYS A 212 -16.98 3.49 6.04
N VAL A 213 -15.95 4.09 5.46
CA VAL A 213 -16.09 5.06 4.36
C VAL A 213 -15.73 4.40 3.04
N SER A 214 -16.61 4.56 2.05
CA SER A 214 -16.37 4.15 0.68
C SER A 214 -16.12 5.36 -0.20
N ARG A 215 -15.06 5.36 -1.00
CA ARG A 215 -14.78 6.42 -1.98
C ARG A 215 -15.30 6.06 -3.35
N ILE A 216 -15.97 7.02 -3.99
CA ILE A 216 -16.55 6.87 -5.31
C ILE A 216 -15.79 7.80 -6.27
N PRO A 217 -15.06 7.27 -7.26
CA PRO A 217 -14.38 8.06 -8.26
C PRO A 217 -15.37 8.75 -9.20
N LEU A 218 -15.14 10.03 -9.46
CA LEU A 218 -15.92 10.81 -10.40
C LEU A 218 -15.35 10.66 -11.83
N PRO A 219 -16.14 10.22 -12.83
CA PRO A 219 -15.66 9.92 -14.18
C PRO A 219 -14.98 11.11 -14.88
N GLU A 220 -15.44 12.33 -14.62
CA GLU A 220 -14.87 13.56 -15.15
C GLU A 220 -13.41 13.82 -14.74
N SER A 221 -12.91 13.09 -13.74
CA SER A 221 -11.50 13.16 -13.33
C SER A 221 -10.53 12.56 -14.33
N PHE A 222 -11.02 11.72 -15.25
CA PHE A 222 -10.20 10.88 -16.11
C PHE A 222 -10.33 11.33 -17.57
N ASP A 223 -9.44 12.21 -18.01
CA ASP A 223 -9.33 12.59 -19.42
C ASP A 223 -8.12 11.90 -20.09
N PRO A 224 -8.34 10.84 -20.89
CA PRO A 224 -7.25 10.19 -21.61
C PRO A 224 -6.86 10.94 -22.90
N SER A 225 -7.49 12.06 -23.25
CA SER A 225 -7.32 12.73 -24.53
C SER A 225 -6.04 13.57 -24.59
N ARG A 226 -5.49 13.74 -25.80
CA ARG A 226 -4.38 14.66 -26.05
C ARG A 226 -4.43 15.21 -27.46
N GLY A 227 -4.69 16.51 -27.58
CA GLY A 227 -4.85 17.18 -28.88
C GLY A 227 -5.99 16.55 -29.68
N LYS A 228 -5.70 16.05 -30.88
CA LYS A 228 -6.72 15.41 -31.75
C LYS A 228 -6.99 13.94 -31.41
N ARG A 229 -6.26 13.34 -30.46
CA ARG A 229 -6.40 11.92 -30.12
C ARG A 229 -7.34 11.78 -28.92
N PRO A 230 -8.50 11.11 -29.07
CA PRO A 230 -9.46 10.94 -27.97
C PRO A 230 -8.93 10.03 -26.86
N ILE A 231 -7.98 9.13 -27.19
CA ILE A 231 -7.30 8.29 -26.21
C ILE A 231 -5.81 8.33 -26.55
N LYS A 232 -5.01 8.83 -25.61
CA LYS A 232 -3.55 8.88 -25.70
C LYS A 232 -2.95 8.58 -24.33
N ILE A 233 -2.64 7.29 -24.12
CA ILE A 233 -2.05 6.79 -22.89
C ILE A 233 -0.71 6.14 -23.22
N ASP A 234 0.36 6.63 -22.59
CA ASP A 234 1.73 6.14 -22.80
C ASP A 234 2.39 5.81 -21.45
N ALA A 235 2.94 4.60 -21.30
CA ALA A 235 3.94 4.35 -20.26
C ALA A 235 5.28 4.94 -20.73
N LYS A 236 5.76 5.99 -20.05
CA LYS A 236 7.02 6.68 -20.37
C LYS A 236 8.23 6.03 -19.69
N ALA A 237 7.98 5.36 -18.56
CA ALA A 237 8.95 4.58 -17.81
C ALA A 237 8.22 3.42 -17.11
N LEU A 238 8.95 2.60 -16.34
CA LEU A 238 8.37 1.58 -15.47
C LEU A 238 7.35 2.17 -14.49
N ASP A 239 7.55 3.42 -14.11
CA ASP A 239 6.89 4.09 -12.99
C ASP A 239 6.27 5.44 -13.40
N LEU A 240 6.06 5.66 -14.70
CA LEU A 240 5.46 6.90 -15.20
C LEU A 240 4.46 6.61 -16.31
N ILE A 241 3.20 6.95 -16.07
CA ILE A 241 2.14 6.93 -17.08
C ILE A 241 1.85 8.37 -17.47
N LEU A 242 1.73 8.64 -18.77
CA LEU A 242 1.12 9.85 -19.28
C LEU A 242 -0.31 9.50 -19.73
N PHE A 243 -1.30 9.92 -18.95
CA PHE A 243 -2.72 9.71 -19.19
C PHE A 243 -3.32 10.98 -19.79
N GLY A 244 -3.47 11.00 -21.12
CA GLY A 244 -3.82 12.24 -21.82
C GLY A 244 -2.69 13.28 -21.70
N THR A 245 -2.96 14.35 -20.97
CA THR A 245 -1.96 15.38 -20.62
C THR A 245 -1.34 15.19 -19.25
N ASP A 246 -1.93 14.33 -18.41
CA ASP A 246 -1.63 14.27 -16.99
C ASP A 246 -0.62 13.15 -16.67
N PRO A 247 0.51 13.48 -16.02
CA PRO A 247 1.43 12.47 -15.55
C PRO A 247 0.89 11.80 -14.28
N ILE A 248 0.96 10.47 -14.24
CA ILE A 248 0.77 9.65 -13.05
C ILE A 248 2.13 9.09 -12.69
N ASP A 249 2.70 9.62 -11.61
CA ASP A 249 3.96 9.17 -11.03
C ASP A 249 3.72 7.96 -10.12
N LEU A 250 4.44 6.88 -10.36
CA LEU A 250 4.35 5.60 -9.66
C LEU A 250 5.71 5.16 -9.11
N ARG A 251 6.68 6.08 -8.98
CA ARG A 251 8.06 5.78 -8.51
C ARG A 251 8.09 5.07 -7.16
N TYR A 252 7.07 5.30 -6.33
CA TYR A 252 6.94 4.71 -5.00
C TYR A 252 6.01 3.48 -4.95
N VAL A 253 5.45 3.07 -6.09
CA VAL A 253 4.69 1.82 -6.25
C VAL A 253 5.66 0.70 -6.65
N GLU A 254 6.47 0.27 -5.69
CA GLU A 254 7.65 -0.57 -5.93
C GLU A 254 7.30 -1.92 -6.57
N GLN A 255 6.10 -2.45 -6.36
CA GLN A 255 5.68 -3.75 -6.86
C GLN A 255 5.35 -3.79 -8.37
N LEU A 256 5.43 -2.67 -9.09
CA LEU A 256 5.49 -2.68 -10.55
C LEU A 256 6.83 -3.28 -11.00
N VAL A 257 6.77 -4.25 -11.91
CA VAL A 257 7.97 -5.01 -12.36
C VAL A 257 8.32 -4.79 -13.83
N ASP A 258 7.35 -4.43 -14.66
CA ASP A 258 7.56 -4.32 -16.11
C ASP A 258 6.75 -3.17 -16.72
N ILE A 259 7.32 -2.50 -17.73
CA ILE A 259 6.67 -1.38 -18.42
C ILE A 259 5.36 -1.79 -19.13
N SER A 260 5.22 -3.06 -19.52
CA SER A 260 3.97 -3.61 -20.08
C SER A 260 2.86 -3.69 -19.05
N GLN A 261 3.19 -3.90 -17.77
CA GLN A 261 2.26 -3.82 -16.66
C GLN A 261 1.83 -2.37 -16.43
N THR A 262 2.77 -1.43 -16.41
CA THR A 262 2.51 0.01 -16.27
C THR A 262 1.63 0.53 -17.40
N ARG A 263 1.87 0.06 -18.62
CA ARG A 263 1.01 0.37 -19.77
C ARG A 263 -0.40 -0.19 -19.54
N ALA A 264 -0.51 -1.44 -19.13
CA ALA A 264 -1.80 -2.08 -18.86
C ALA A 264 -2.57 -1.35 -17.75
N VAL A 265 -1.91 -0.85 -16.71
CA VAL A 265 -2.53 0.00 -15.66
C VAL A 265 -3.23 1.22 -16.28
N GLY A 266 -2.53 1.98 -17.13
CA GLY A 266 -3.11 3.17 -17.76
C GLY A 266 -4.35 2.85 -18.61
N TYR A 267 -4.28 1.79 -19.42
CA TYR A 267 -5.42 1.36 -20.23
C TYR A 267 -6.56 0.75 -19.39
N ALA A 268 -6.24 0.09 -18.28
CA ALA A 268 -7.22 -0.45 -17.34
C ALA A 268 -8.01 0.66 -16.66
N ILE A 269 -7.37 1.78 -16.30
CA ILE A 269 -8.05 2.98 -15.79
C ILE A 269 -9.05 3.51 -16.83
N ASN A 270 -8.63 3.66 -18.08
CA ASN A 270 -9.51 4.14 -19.16
C ASN A 270 -10.67 3.15 -19.41
N LEU A 271 -10.44 1.84 -19.36
CA LEU A 271 -11.50 0.84 -19.49
C LEU A 271 -12.49 0.95 -18.31
N ALA A 272 -11.98 1.03 -17.08
CA ALA A 272 -12.78 1.17 -15.88
C ALA A 272 -13.63 2.45 -15.90
N CYS A 273 -13.03 3.58 -16.31
CA CYS A 273 -13.73 4.84 -16.47
C CYS A 273 -14.92 4.74 -17.44
N LYS A 274 -14.76 4.00 -18.55
CA LYS A 274 -15.81 3.86 -19.57
C LYS A 274 -16.92 2.88 -19.21
N LYS A 275 -16.63 1.86 -18.41
CA LYS A 275 -17.55 0.74 -18.15
C LYS A 275 -18.12 0.71 -16.74
N PHE A 276 -17.36 1.14 -15.75
CA PHE A 276 -17.63 0.84 -14.34
C PHE A 276 -17.65 2.08 -13.45
N MET A 277 -17.00 3.18 -13.83
CA MET A 277 -17.09 4.44 -13.09
C MET A 277 -18.31 5.24 -13.58
N ASP A 278 -19.37 5.23 -12.77
CA ASP A 278 -20.63 5.94 -13.03
C ASP A 278 -20.87 7.10 -12.04
N GLY A 279 -19.87 7.42 -11.22
CA GLY A 279 -19.98 8.42 -10.16
C GLY A 279 -20.81 7.96 -8.96
N ARG A 280 -21.20 6.67 -8.88
CA ARG A 280 -22.00 6.08 -7.79
C ARG A 280 -21.37 4.82 -7.21
N THR A 281 -20.62 4.08 -8.02
CA THR A 281 -20.01 2.81 -7.64
C THR A 281 -18.72 3.03 -6.84
N PRO A 282 -18.57 2.43 -5.65
CA PRO A 282 -17.33 2.51 -4.88
C PRO A 282 -16.12 1.92 -5.60
N LEU A 283 -14.93 2.47 -5.35
CA LEU A 283 -13.68 2.00 -5.95
C LEU A 283 -13.45 0.48 -5.78
N PRO A 284 -13.68 -0.14 -4.60
CA PRO A 284 -13.49 -1.59 -4.46
C PRO A 284 -14.35 -2.40 -5.43
N ALA A 285 -15.62 -2.03 -5.60
CA ALA A 285 -16.54 -2.70 -6.51
C ALA A 285 -16.17 -2.49 -7.99
N ILE A 286 -15.62 -1.31 -8.34
CA ILE A 286 -15.07 -1.05 -9.67
C ILE A 286 -13.88 -1.97 -9.95
N LEU A 287 -12.98 -2.13 -8.98
CA LEU A 287 -11.82 -3.01 -9.10
C LEU A 287 -12.27 -4.48 -9.24
N ASP A 288 -13.28 -4.93 -8.50
CA ASP A 288 -13.86 -6.27 -8.64
C ASP A 288 -14.44 -6.49 -10.05
N ALA A 289 -15.26 -5.54 -10.52
CA ALA A 289 -15.86 -5.60 -11.85
C ALA A 289 -14.79 -5.64 -12.95
N LEU A 290 -13.74 -4.84 -12.81
CA LEU A 290 -12.62 -4.81 -13.74
C LEU A 290 -11.83 -6.12 -13.76
N GLU A 291 -11.49 -6.67 -12.58
CA GLU A 291 -10.78 -7.95 -12.48
C GLU A 291 -11.59 -9.10 -13.09
N ASN A 292 -12.90 -9.15 -12.82
CA ASN A 292 -13.81 -10.14 -13.40
C ASN A 292 -13.89 -9.99 -14.92
N TYR A 293 -13.99 -8.76 -15.43
CA TYR A 293 -14.03 -8.50 -16.86
C TYR A 293 -12.73 -8.95 -17.56
N LEU A 294 -11.58 -8.69 -16.96
CA LEU A 294 -10.27 -9.14 -17.47
C LEU A 294 -10.08 -10.66 -17.36
N ASN A 295 -10.66 -11.32 -16.35
CA ASN A 295 -10.68 -12.78 -16.25
C ASN A 295 -11.47 -13.42 -17.39
N GLU A 296 -12.62 -12.85 -17.72
CA GLU A 296 -13.52 -13.39 -18.74
C GLU A 296 -13.01 -13.13 -20.17
N HIS A 297 -12.47 -11.93 -20.43
CA HIS A 297 -12.17 -11.49 -21.79
C HIS A 297 -10.66 -11.41 -22.11
N GLY A 298 -9.79 -11.66 -21.13
CA GLY A 298 -8.34 -11.50 -21.27
C GLY A 298 -7.88 -10.03 -21.36
N LEU A 299 -6.59 -9.82 -21.63
CA LEU A 299 -5.98 -8.47 -21.65
C LEU A 299 -6.23 -7.70 -22.94
N ASP A 300 -6.63 -8.35 -24.02
CA ASP A 300 -6.84 -7.71 -25.33
C ASP A 300 -7.94 -6.65 -25.30
N VAL A 301 -8.87 -6.72 -24.33
CA VAL A 301 -9.92 -5.71 -24.14
C VAL A 301 -9.41 -4.38 -23.61
N LEU A 302 -8.15 -4.32 -23.14
CA LEU A 302 -7.52 -3.08 -22.74
C LEU A 302 -7.15 -2.20 -23.94
N ASP A 303 -6.98 -2.77 -25.14
CA ASP A 303 -6.67 -2.01 -26.34
C ASP A 303 -7.93 -1.41 -26.98
N PRO A 304 -8.13 -0.08 -26.91
CA PRO A 304 -9.29 0.57 -27.51
C PRO A 304 -9.20 0.65 -29.04
N PHE A 305 -8.05 0.32 -29.64
CA PHE A 305 -7.79 0.38 -31.07
C PHE A 305 -7.80 -0.99 -31.76
N ARG A 306 -8.20 -2.05 -31.03
CA ARG A 306 -8.25 -3.41 -31.56
C ARG A 306 -9.10 -3.47 -32.84
N ARG A 307 -8.49 -3.90 -33.95
CA ARG A 307 -9.12 -4.11 -35.27
C ARG A 307 -8.87 -5.53 -35.76
N GLY A 308 -9.55 -6.52 -35.19
CA GLY A 308 -9.43 -7.92 -35.60
C GLY A 308 -8.41 -8.75 -34.81
N GLU A 309 -7.91 -9.83 -35.43
CA GLU A 309 -7.20 -10.92 -34.75
C GLU A 309 -5.72 -10.61 -34.52
N GLN A 310 -5.33 -10.77 -33.25
CA GLN A 310 -4.00 -10.61 -32.64
C GLN A 310 -3.62 -9.18 -32.25
N HIS A 311 -3.77 -8.91 -30.94
CA HIS A 311 -3.17 -7.79 -30.25
C HIS A 311 -1.65 -7.99 -30.16
N PRO A 312 -0.81 -6.94 -30.27
CA PRO A 312 0.65 -7.03 -30.34
C PRO A 312 1.37 -7.54 -29.07
N GLY A 313 0.66 -8.09 -28.07
CA GLY A 313 1.28 -8.66 -26.86
C GLY A 313 1.91 -7.64 -25.92
N ASN A 314 1.48 -6.37 -25.95
CA ASN A 314 2.13 -5.27 -25.22
C ASN A 314 1.66 -5.06 -23.77
N PHE A 315 0.85 -5.97 -23.21
CA PHE A 315 0.29 -5.87 -21.86
C PHE A 315 0.71 -7.07 -21.02
N ALA A 316 1.18 -6.78 -19.80
CA ALA A 316 1.23 -7.75 -18.72
C ALA A 316 0.12 -7.41 -17.72
N ARG A 317 -0.50 -8.43 -17.12
CA ARG A 317 -1.65 -8.23 -16.23
C ARG A 317 -1.23 -7.48 -14.96
N PRO A 318 -1.76 -6.27 -14.70
CA PRO A 318 -1.55 -5.60 -13.42
C PRO A 318 -2.47 -6.20 -12.35
N ARG A 319 -2.08 -6.06 -11.07
CA ARG A 319 -3.00 -6.35 -9.96
C ARG A 319 -3.89 -5.14 -9.72
N ARG A 320 -5.04 -5.34 -9.09
CA ARG A 320 -5.91 -4.24 -8.67
C ARG A 320 -5.20 -3.17 -7.85
N PHE A 321 -4.19 -3.54 -7.06
CA PHE A 321 -3.44 -2.61 -6.20
C PHE A 321 -2.65 -1.59 -7.01
N GLU A 322 -1.99 -1.99 -8.09
CA GLU A 322 -1.29 -1.05 -8.98
C GLU A 322 -2.27 -0.13 -9.73
N ILE A 323 -3.45 -0.64 -10.10
CA ILE A 323 -4.52 0.16 -10.74
C ILE A 323 -5.05 1.19 -9.75
N ALA A 324 -5.40 0.77 -8.53
CA ALA A 324 -5.88 1.64 -7.46
C ALA A 324 -4.83 2.70 -7.09
N ALA A 325 -3.57 2.30 -6.96
CA ALA A 325 -2.45 3.18 -6.67
C ALA A 325 -2.28 4.27 -7.73
N ALA A 326 -2.46 3.93 -9.02
CA ALA A 326 -2.39 4.89 -10.11
C ALA A 326 -3.61 5.82 -10.17
N ILE A 327 -4.82 5.32 -9.90
CA ILE A 327 -6.02 6.17 -9.75
C ILE A 327 -5.77 7.20 -8.64
N ASN A 328 -5.33 6.75 -7.46
CA ASN A 328 -5.14 7.59 -6.28
C ASN A 328 -4.02 8.64 -6.42
N ARG A 329 -3.10 8.45 -7.38
CA ARG A 329 -2.00 9.39 -7.68
C ARG A 329 -2.28 10.32 -8.85
N LEU A 330 -3.41 10.16 -9.54
CA LEU A 330 -3.81 11.04 -10.62
C LEU A 330 -4.13 12.43 -10.06
N ARG A 331 -3.41 13.46 -10.53
CA ARG A 331 -3.55 14.83 -10.03
C ARG A 331 -4.92 15.46 -10.28
N THR A 332 -5.66 14.98 -11.29
CA THR A 332 -7.02 15.44 -11.58
C THR A 332 -8.10 14.66 -10.83
N LEU A 333 -7.74 13.64 -10.04
CA LEU A 333 -8.69 12.79 -9.34
C LEU A 333 -9.65 13.62 -8.48
N ARG A 334 -10.95 13.38 -8.66
CA ARG A 334 -12.03 13.78 -7.76
C ARG A 334 -12.77 12.55 -7.29
N MET A 335 -13.12 12.56 -6.02
CA MET A 335 -13.91 11.51 -5.39
C MET A 335 -14.97 12.15 -4.50
N HIS A 336 -15.96 11.36 -4.12
CA HIS A 336 -16.80 11.68 -2.97
C HIS A 336 -16.92 10.47 -2.06
N GLN A 337 -17.22 10.72 -0.79
CA GLN A 337 -17.32 9.69 0.24
C GLN A 337 -18.78 9.35 0.51
N THR A 338 -19.05 8.07 0.74
CA THR A 338 -20.33 7.56 1.25
C THR A 338 -20.10 6.76 2.54
N GLY A 339 -21.10 6.69 3.40
CA GLY A 339 -20.99 6.02 4.71
C GLY A 339 -20.42 6.90 5.84
N VAL A 340 -20.31 8.21 5.63
CA VAL A 340 -19.95 9.16 6.69
C VAL A 340 -21.16 9.35 7.61
N GLU A 341 -21.14 8.77 8.81
CA GLU A 341 -22.09 9.16 9.86
C GLU A 341 -21.94 10.67 10.12
N LYS A 342 -23.06 11.40 10.01
CA LYS A 342 -23.12 12.85 10.14
C LYS A 342 -22.68 13.34 11.52
#